data_AF-A0A960KJW5-F1
#
_entry.id   AF-A0A960KJW5-F1
#
_cell.length_a   1.000
_cell.length_b   1.000
_cell.length_c   1.000
_cell.angle_alpha   90.00
_cell.angle_beta   90.00
_cell.angle_gamma   90.00
#
_symmetry.space_group_name_H-M   'P 1'
#
loop_
_entity.id
_entity.type
_entity.pdbx_description
1 polymer ?
#
loop_
_entity_poly.entity_id
_entity_poly.type
_entity_poly.pdbx_seq_one_letter_code
_entity_poly.pdbx_strand_id
1 'polypeptide(L)'
;MWVLVVAVFAFGGGEEAVKDSCIACHQSNDFLVTNKKLYTYFQDWRASVHGQEDIGCMDCHGGDNKTMDKDQAHGKDMETGTKASAVNFENIPKTCGHCHDDQLNAYVQSEHFQHLKKEEDEGRGPNCVTCHGSLNSRKLNVNTVARVCEQCHNSETDNHPQIPDQATALLNDFNTINGYRRFIMRRGEDERAFVSILDKDLAALSIDWHLFDLDRIGMQTEKIMKTTKEKRSAILNKDKD
;
A
#
# COMPACT_ATOMS: atom_id res chain seq x y z
N MET A 1 12.62 73.48 15.38
CA MET A 1 13.63 72.44 15.61
C MET A 1 12.93 71.10 15.44
N TRP A 2 13.06 70.48 14.27
CA TRP A 2 12.37 69.23 13.91
C TRP A 2 13.26 68.05 14.33
N VAL A 3 12.79 67.17 15.20
CA VAL A 3 13.47 65.92 15.54
C VAL A 3 12.91 64.81 14.65
N LEU A 4 13.70 64.41 13.66
CA LEU A 4 13.51 63.18 12.88
C LEU A 4 13.88 61.99 13.77
N VAL A 5 12.89 61.16 14.11
CA VAL A 5 13.14 59.82 14.68
C VAL A 5 13.16 58.83 13.52
N VAL A 6 14.34 58.31 13.23
CA VAL A 6 14.57 57.25 12.24
C VAL A 6 14.09 55.93 12.83
N ALA A 7 13.06 55.32 12.23
CA ALA A 7 12.65 53.97 12.54
C ALA A 7 13.66 52.98 11.95
N VAL A 8 14.41 52.30 12.81
CA VAL A 8 15.26 51.17 12.43
C VAL A 8 14.36 49.96 12.26
N PHE A 9 14.09 49.58 11.01
CA PHE A 9 13.49 48.28 10.70
C PHE A 9 14.57 47.20 10.79
N ALA A 10 14.53 46.40 11.85
CA ALA A 10 15.27 45.16 11.91
C ALA A 10 14.63 44.17 10.93
N PHE A 11 15.29 43.95 9.78
CA PHE A 11 15.01 42.78 8.95
C PHE A 11 15.54 41.54 9.66
N GLY A 12 14.70 40.93 10.50
CA GLY A 12 14.88 39.54 10.87
C GLY A 12 14.73 38.71 9.60
N GLY A 13 15.84 38.17 9.09
CA GLY A 13 15.83 37.14 8.08
C GLY A 13 15.08 35.94 8.63
N GLY A 14 13.81 35.82 8.27
CA GLY A 14 13.09 34.57 8.42
C GLY A 14 13.76 33.59 7.47
N GLU A 15 14.46 32.61 8.04
CA GLU A 15 14.76 31.36 7.35
C GLU A 15 13.40 30.80 6.91
N GLU A 16 13.06 30.99 5.63
CA GLU A 16 11.92 30.30 5.03
C GLU A 16 12.19 28.81 5.26
N ALA A 17 11.34 28.17 6.06
CA ALA A 17 11.38 26.72 6.22
C ALA A 17 11.44 26.11 4.82
N VAL A 18 12.53 25.39 4.53
CA VAL A 18 12.72 24.75 3.23
C VAL A 18 11.53 23.83 3.05
N LYS A 19 10.58 24.24 2.20
CA LYS A 19 9.53 23.36 1.67
C LYS A 19 10.26 22.13 1.15
N ASP A 20 9.75 20.94 1.50
CA ASP A 20 10.38 19.64 1.22
C ASP A 20 11.23 19.69 -0.07
N SER A 21 12.56 19.68 0.10
CA SER A 21 13.48 19.93 -1.01
C SER A 21 13.41 18.83 -2.07
N CYS A 22 13.02 17.62 -1.65
CA CYS A 22 12.81 16.49 -2.55
C CYS A 22 11.69 16.82 -3.53
N ILE A 23 10.50 17.18 -3.03
CA ILE A 23 9.37 17.56 -3.88
C ILE A 23 9.70 18.83 -4.67
N ALA A 24 10.30 19.83 -4.02
CA ALA A 24 10.64 21.10 -4.64
C ALA A 24 11.48 20.93 -5.92
N CYS A 25 12.45 20.01 -5.89
CA CYS A 25 13.30 19.68 -7.03
C CYS A 25 12.66 18.64 -7.97
N HIS A 26 12.21 17.51 -7.46
CA HIS A 26 11.76 16.35 -8.26
C HIS A 26 10.41 16.56 -8.98
N GLN A 27 9.66 17.61 -8.62
CA GLN A 27 8.44 17.99 -9.35
C GLN A 27 8.69 18.66 -10.71
N SER A 28 9.95 18.99 -11.05
CA SER A 28 10.28 19.78 -12.23
C SER A 28 9.84 19.09 -13.55
N ASN A 29 9.16 19.85 -14.41
CA ASN A 29 8.79 19.41 -15.75
C ASN A 29 10.00 19.23 -16.68
N ASP A 30 11.17 19.78 -16.34
CA ASP A 30 12.39 19.59 -17.13
C ASP A 30 12.79 18.10 -17.18
N PHE A 31 12.38 17.32 -16.18
CA PHE A 31 12.58 15.87 -16.17
C PHE A 31 11.81 15.15 -17.27
N LEU A 32 10.77 15.75 -17.86
CA LEU A 32 10.10 15.16 -19.03
C LEU A 32 11.09 14.88 -20.17
N VAL A 33 12.11 15.73 -20.32
CA VAL A 33 13.13 15.62 -21.35
C VAL A 33 14.45 15.07 -20.80
N THR A 34 14.84 15.48 -19.59
CA THR A 34 16.17 15.15 -19.02
C THR A 34 16.21 13.82 -18.26
N ASN A 35 15.08 13.39 -17.68
CA ASN A 35 14.96 12.12 -16.97
C ASN A 35 13.49 11.67 -16.90
N LYS A 36 12.97 11.15 -18.01
CA LYS A 36 11.55 10.79 -18.14
C LYS A 36 11.07 9.82 -17.06
N LYS A 37 11.94 8.90 -16.62
CA LYS A 37 11.63 7.94 -15.55
C LYS A 37 11.31 8.66 -14.24
N LEU A 38 12.17 9.60 -13.85
CA LEU A 38 11.96 10.41 -12.65
C LEU A 38 10.70 11.27 -12.74
N TYR A 39 10.46 11.90 -13.90
CA TYR A 39 9.22 12.65 -14.13
C TYR A 39 7.99 11.77 -13.92
N THR A 40 7.94 10.59 -14.56
CA THR A 40 6.82 9.65 -14.41
C THR A 40 6.67 9.19 -12.96
N TYR A 41 7.77 8.87 -12.27
CA TYR A 41 7.76 8.43 -10.88
C TYR A 41 7.19 9.48 -9.93
N PHE A 42 7.54 10.75 -10.14
CA PHE A 42 6.94 11.84 -9.36
C PHE A 42 5.43 11.94 -9.61
N GLN A 43 4.98 11.84 -10.87
CA GLN A 43 3.55 11.88 -11.19
C GLN A 43 2.80 10.68 -10.59
N ASP A 44 3.38 9.48 -10.65
CA ASP A 44 2.81 8.25 -10.09
C ASP A 44 2.67 8.35 -8.57
N TRP A 45 3.71 8.82 -7.87
CA TRP A 45 3.65 9.07 -6.43
C TRP A 45 2.59 10.12 -6.09
N ARG A 46 2.57 11.25 -6.81
CA ARG A 46 1.60 12.33 -6.57
C ARG A 46 0.16 11.87 -6.76
N ALA A 47 -0.08 10.95 -7.69
CA ALA A 47 -1.41 10.38 -7.93
C ALA A 47 -1.79 9.26 -6.94
N SER A 48 -0.82 8.72 -6.20
CA SER A 48 -1.02 7.61 -5.26
C SER A 48 -1.70 8.05 -3.96
N VAL A 49 -2.16 7.07 -3.17
CA VAL A 49 -2.67 7.34 -1.81
C VAL A 49 -1.58 7.91 -0.91
N HIS A 50 -0.32 7.50 -1.09
CA HIS A 50 0.79 8.00 -0.28
C HIS A 50 1.04 9.49 -0.54
N GLY A 51 1.02 9.93 -1.79
CA GLY A 51 1.14 11.35 -2.13
C GLY A 51 -0.07 12.18 -1.72
N GLN A 52 -1.27 11.58 -1.66
CA GLN A 52 -2.49 12.26 -1.19
C GLN A 52 -2.55 12.42 0.33
N GLU A 53 -1.90 11.51 1.07
CA GLU A 53 -1.84 11.51 2.54
C GLU A 53 -0.50 12.08 3.06
N ASP A 54 0.19 12.88 2.25
CA ASP A 54 1.45 13.56 2.58
C ASP A 54 2.60 12.64 3.06
N ILE A 55 2.60 11.37 2.64
CA ILE A 55 3.74 10.46 2.82
C ILE A 55 4.81 10.82 1.77
N GLY A 56 5.84 11.50 2.22
CA GLY A 56 6.90 12.09 1.41
C GLY A 56 7.93 11.09 0.91
N CYS A 57 8.87 11.58 0.09
CA CYS A 57 9.90 10.75 -0.53
C CYS A 57 10.80 10.08 0.53
N MET A 58 11.15 10.83 1.58
CA MET A 58 12.05 10.39 2.64
C MET A 58 11.48 9.26 3.49
N ASP A 59 10.15 9.18 3.64
CA ASP A 59 9.51 8.15 4.47
C ASP A 59 9.80 6.73 3.95
N CYS A 60 10.05 6.59 2.65
CA CYS A 60 10.48 5.35 2.03
C CYS A 60 11.97 5.33 1.66
N HIS A 61 12.48 6.42 1.08
CA HIS A 61 13.82 6.44 0.48
C HIS A 61 14.94 6.88 1.44
N GLY A 62 14.63 7.60 2.52
CA GLY A 62 15.61 8.35 3.31
C GLY A 62 16.09 9.63 2.60
N GLY A 63 17.32 10.05 2.87
CA GLY A 63 17.90 11.31 2.37
C GLY A 63 17.73 12.48 3.34
N ASP A 64 17.90 13.70 2.83
CA ASP A 64 17.74 14.94 3.60
C ASP A 64 16.93 15.99 2.80
N ASN A 65 15.71 16.30 3.25
CA ASN A 65 14.83 17.29 2.61
C ASN A 65 15.09 18.73 3.04
N LYS A 66 16.13 18.99 3.84
CA LYS A 66 16.47 20.33 4.34
C LYS A 66 17.48 21.06 3.46
N THR A 67 17.99 20.40 2.43
CA THR A 67 19.02 20.94 1.54
C THR A 67 18.63 20.77 0.08
N MET A 68 18.97 21.76 -0.75
CA MET A 68 18.84 21.71 -2.21
C MET A 68 20.13 21.23 -2.89
N ASP A 69 21.21 21.03 -2.12
CA ASP A 69 22.44 20.43 -2.63
C ASP A 69 22.19 18.94 -2.92
N LYS A 70 22.38 18.54 -4.16
CA LYS A 70 22.03 17.20 -4.63
C LYS A 70 22.74 16.10 -3.85
N ASP A 71 24.05 16.25 -3.65
CA ASP A 71 24.86 15.21 -3.02
C ASP A 71 24.52 15.06 -1.54
N GLN A 72 24.24 16.17 -0.84
CA GLN A 72 23.76 16.15 0.55
C GLN A 72 22.34 15.59 0.65
N ALA A 73 21.42 15.97 -0.25
CA ALA A 73 20.03 15.54 -0.21
C ALA A 73 19.86 14.03 -0.48
N HIS A 74 20.61 13.50 -1.46
CA HIS A 74 20.55 12.07 -1.80
C HIS A 74 21.38 11.20 -0.86
N GLY A 75 22.54 11.68 -0.39
CA GLY A 75 23.46 10.86 0.39
C GLY A 75 23.91 9.59 -0.36
N LYS A 76 24.52 8.64 0.36
CA LYS A 76 25.08 7.40 -0.24
C LYS A 76 24.07 6.25 -0.33
N ASP A 77 23.04 6.26 0.53
CA ASP A 77 22.14 5.13 0.71
C ASP A 77 20.85 5.24 -0.12
N MET A 78 20.60 6.35 -0.81
CA MET A 78 19.43 6.50 -1.70
C MET A 78 19.58 5.82 -3.07
N GLU A 79 20.79 5.36 -3.42
CA GLU A 79 20.98 4.63 -4.67
C GLU A 79 20.30 3.26 -4.58
N THR A 80 19.20 3.08 -5.31
CA THR A 80 18.30 1.91 -5.22
C THR A 80 18.98 0.57 -5.50
N GLY A 81 20.12 0.58 -6.20
CA GLY A 81 20.91 -0.61 -6.51
C GLY A 81 21.80 -1.09 -5.36
N THR A 82 21.99 -0.28 -4.32
CA THR A 82 22.79 -0.65 -3.16
C THR A 82 21.98 -1.50 -2.18
N LYS A 83 22.62 -2.47 -1.53
CA LYS A 83 21.99 -3.27 -0.46
C LYS A 83 21.60 -2.42 0.76
N ALA A 84 22.23 -1.26 0.93
CA ALA A 84 21.94 -0.33 2.02
C ALA A 84 20.64 0.45 1.81
N SER A 85 20.18 0.59 0.56
CA SER A 85 18.98 1.37 0.26
C SER A 85 17.73 0.77 0.90
N ALA A 86 16.95 1.62 1.57
CA ALA A 86 15.65 1.24 2.13
C ALA A 86 14.70 0.71 1.04
N VAL A 87 14.86 1.17 -0.20
CA VAL A 87 14.05 0.72 -1.35
C VAL A 87 14.76 -0.32 -2.21
N ASN A 88 15.85 -0.93 -1.73
CA ASN A 88 16.40 -2.13 -2.35
C ASN A 88 15.35 -3.25 -2.36
N PHE A 89 15.32 -4.07 -3.41
CA PHE A 89 14.31 -5.11 -3.63
C PHE A 89 14.05 -6.00 -2.40
N GLU A 90 15.11 -6.42 -1.70
CA GLU A 90 14.99 -7.26 -0.50
C GLU A 90 14.58 -6.49 0.77
N ASN A 91 14.78 -5.17 0.78
CA ASN A 91 14.46 -4.29 1.90
C ASN A 91 13.03 -3.73 1.83
N ILE A 92 12.39 -3.77 0.65
CA ILE A 92 11.02 -3.27 0.43
C ILE A 92 10.03 -3.73 1.52
N PRO A 93 9.96 -5.02 1.91
CA PRO A 93 9.01 -5.44 2.96
C PRO A 93 9.24 -4.71 4.28
N LYS A 94 10.50 -4.52 4.68
CA LYS A 94 10.85 -3.82 5.90
C LYS A 94 10.47 -2.34 5.84
N THR A 95 10.65 -1.71 4.69
CA THR A 95 10.30 -0.29 4.47
C THR A 95 8.79 -0.09 4.51
N CYS A 96 8.03 -0.92 3.80
CA CYS A 96 6.56 -0.87 3.85
C CYS A 96 6.02 -1.17 5.26
N GLY A 97 6.62 -2.13 5.95
CA GLY A 97 6.22 -2.54 7.30
C GLY A 97 6.52 -1.54 8.41
N HIS A 98 7.14 -0.39 8.13
CA HIS A 98 7.21 0.69 9.10
C HIS A 98 5.81 1.22 9.45
N CYS A 99 4.90 1.22 8.48
CA CYS A 99 3.51 1.63 8.65
C CYS A 99 2.51 0.48 8.43
N HIS A 100 2.87 -0.52 7.61
CA HIS A 100 2.04 -1.69 7.30
C HIS A 100 2.55 -2.93 8.06
N ASP A 101 2.68 -2.81 9.36
CA ASP A 101 3.28 -3.82 10.24
C ASP A 101 2.47 -5.12 10.26
N ASP A 102 1.15 -5.05 10.34
CA ASP A 102 0.27 -6.22 10.28
C ASP A 102 0.44 -7.01 8.97
N GLN A 103 0.49 -6.29 7.83
CA GLN A 103 0.69 -6.93 6.52
C GLN A 103 2.10 -7.51 6.41
N LEU A 104 3.12 -6.84 6.94
CA LEU A 104 4.47 -7.37 7.00
C LEU A 104 4.51 -8.65 7.86
N ASN A 105 3.90 -8.63 9.04
CA ASN A 105 3.88 -9.76 9.96
C ASN A 105 3.21 -10.99 9.35
N ALA A 106 2.16 -10.80 8.55
CA ALA A 106 1.59 -11.87 7.75
C ALA A 106 2.54 -12.31 6.62
N TYR A 107 3.03 -11.36 5.83
CA TYR A 107 3.88 -11.64 4.67
C TYR A 107 5.16 -12.42 5.00
N VAL A 108 5.84 -12.12 6.10
CA VAL A 108 7.08 -12.81 6.49
C VAL A 108 6.88 -14.29 6.81
N GLN A 109 5.64 -14.73 7.03
CA GLN A 109 5.29 -16.13 7.24
C GLN A 109 5.06 -16.89 5.93
N SER A 110 4.96 -16.20 4.79
CA SER A 110 4.65 -16.80 3.50
C SER A 110 5.86 -17.44 2.82
N GLU A 111 5.60 -18.41 1.93
CA GLU A 111 6.63 -18.99 1.06
C GLU A 111 7.24 -17.94 0.12
N HIS A 112 6.46 -16.95 -0.31
CA HIS A 112 6.97 -15.83 -1.10
C HIS A 112 8.11 -15.07 -0.39
N PHE A 113 7.97 -14.82 0.92
CA PHE A 113 9.03 -14.18 1.69
C PHE A 113 10.25 -15.09 1.88
N GLN A 114 10.02 -16.40 2.09
CA GLN A 114 11.11 -17.37 2.15
C GLN A 114 11.94 -17.34 0.87
N HIS A 115 11.30 -17.36 -0.31
CA HIS A 115 11.97 -17.22 -1.61
C HIS A 115 12.60 -15.84 -1.85
N LEU A 116 12.11 -14.78 -1.20
CA LEU A 116 12.74 -13.46 -1.26
C LEU A 116 14.04 -13.41 -0.45
N LYS A 117 14.15 -14.18 0.64
CA LYS A 117 15.32 -14.18 1.53
C LYS A 117 16.31 -15.31 1.32
N LYS A 118 15.93 -16.32 0.55
CA LYS A 118 16.78 -17.46 0.28
C LYS A 118 17.83 -17.11 -0.77
N GLU A 119 19.10 -17.21 -0.38
CA GLU A 119 20.25 -16.86 -1.23
C GLU A 119 20.29 -17.70 -2.53
N GLU A 120 19.89 -18.97 -2.47
CA GLU A 120 19.84 -19.83 -3.67
C GLU A 120 18.79 -19.40 -4.69
N ASP A 121 17.75 -18.69 -4.24
CA ASP A 121 16.70 -18.17 -5.11
C ASP A 121 17.06 -16.78 -5.65
N GLU A 122 18.25 -16.26 -5.35
CA GLU A 122 18.76 -14.95 -5.78
C GLU A 122 17.77 -13.80 -5.50
N GLY A 123 16.98 -13.92 -4.43
CA GLY A 123 15.95 -12.93 -4.08
C GLY A 123 14.81 -12.83 -5.09
N ARG A 124 14.49 -13.90 -5.82
CA ARG A 124 13.42 -13.90 -6.86
C ARG A 124 12.01 -13.98 -6.29
N GLY A 125 11.82 -14.17 -4.99
CA GLY A 125 10.50 -14.11 -4.36
C GLY A 125 9.81 -12.75 -4.58
N PRO A 126 8.49 -12.70 -4.80
CA PRO A 126 7.79 -11.44 -5.00
C PRO A 126 7.73 -10.66 -3.69
N ASN A 127 7.89 -9.33 -3.76
CA ASN A 127 7.76 -8.42 -2.61
C ASN A 127 6.50 -7.54 -2.74
N CYS A 128 6.34 -6.57 -1.83
CA CYS A 128 5.17 -5.68 -1.79
C CYS A 128 4.94 -4.96 -3.13
N VAL A 129 5.99 -4.44 -3.78
CA VAL A 129 5.88 -3.69 -5.03
C VAL A 129 5.76 -4.59 -6.26
N THR A 130 6.09 -5.88 -6.17
CA THR A 130 5.84 -6.86 -7.24
C THR A 130 4.34 -6.92 -7.56
N CYS A 131 3.51 -7.01 -6.52
CA CYS A 131 2.06 -7.10 -6.67
C CYS A 131 1.42 -5.71 -6.76
N HIS A 132 1.74 -4.84 -5.80
CA HIS A 132 1.09 -3.55 -5.63
C HIS A 132 1.70 -2.42 -6.48
N GLY A 133 2.75 -2.69 -7.25
CA GLY A 133 3.47 -1.66 -7.99
C GLY A 133 4.33 -0.79 -7.07
N SER A 134 5.32 -0.11 -7.67
CA SER A 134 6.14 0.89 -6.99
C SER A 134 5.50 2.28 -7.13
N LEU A 135 5.65 3.12 -6.11
CA LEU A 135 5.23 4.54 -6.04
C LEU A 135 3.71 4.78 -6.14
N ASN A 136 3.02 4.10 -7.04
CA ASN A 136 1.57 3.98 -7.14
C ASN A 136 1.10 2.65 -6.54
N SER A 137 1.18 2.54 -5.20
CA SER A 137 0.79 1.34 -4.45
C SER A 137 -0.71 1.06 -4.61
N ARG A 138 -1.04 0.29 -5.65
CA ARG A 138 -2.41 -0.07 -6.03
C ARG A 138 -2.89 -1.23 -5.16
N LYS A 139 -4.08 -1.10 -4.58
CA LYS A 139 -4.78 -2.26 -4.01
C LYS A 139 -5.27 -3.16 -5.14
N LEU A 140 -4.94 -4.44 -5.06
CA LEU A 140 -5.45 -5.42 -6.03
C LEU A 140 -6.96 -5.59 -5.86
N ASN A 141 -7.63 -5.90 -6.95
CA ASN A 141 -9.06 -6.19 -6.98
C ASN A 141 -9.32 -7.40 -7.89
N VAL A 142 -10.57 -7.84 -7.95
CA VAL A 142 -10.99 -9.02 -8.72
C VAL A 142 -10.58 -8.99 -10.20
N ASN A 143 -10.38 -7.80 -10.79
CA ASN A 143 -9.99 -7.67 -12.20
C ASN A 143 -8.47 -7.62 -12.42
N THR A 144 -7.68 -7.48 -11.34
CA THR A 144 -6.23 -7.33 -11.42
C THR A 144 -5.46 -8.44 -10.71
N VAL A 145 -6.08 -9.13 -9.74
CA VAL A 145 -5.41 -10.15 -8.92
C VAL A 145 -4.88 -11.32 -9.73
N ALA A 146 -5.71 -11.93 -10.60
CA ALA A 146 -5.32 -13.08 -11.41
C ALA A 146 -4.06 -12.78 -12.23
N ARG A 147 -4.08 -11.68 -12.98
CA ARG A 147 -2.97 -11.24 -13.84
C ARG A 147 -1.65 -11.05 -13.09
N VAL A 148 -1.70 -10.63 -11.83
CA VAL A 148 -0.50 -10.47 -11.01
C VAL A 148 0.03 -11.83 -10.56
N CYS A 149 -0.85 -12.71 -10.07
CA CYS A 149 -0.49 -14.07 -9.69
C CYS A 149 0.04 -14.87 -10.89
N GLU A 150 -0.57 -14.72 -12.06
CA GLU A 150 -0.21 -15.38 -13.32
C GLU A 150 1.19 -15.06 -13.83
N GLN A 151 1.84 -13.99 -13.33
CA GLN A 151 3.24 -13.70 -13.67
C GLN A 151 4.17 -14.84 -13.25
N CYS A 152 3.81 -15.55 -12.17
CA CYS A 152 4.59 -16.65 -11.62
C CYS A 152 3.79 -17.95 -11.48
N HIS A 153 2.46 -17.88 -11.32
CA HIS A 153 1.58 -19.03 -11.14
C HIS A 153 0.80 -19.32 -12.41
N ASN A 154 1.34 -20.17 -13.28
CA ASN A 154 0.74 -20.48 -14.57
C ASN A 154 1.20 -21.85 -15.07
N SER A 155 0.57 -22.32 -16.14
CA SER A 155 0.89 -23.64 -16.71
C SER A 155 2.25 -23.71 -17.40
N GLU A 156 2.83 -22.56 -17.80
CA GLU A 156 4.17 -22.53 -18.44
C GLU A 156 5.28 -22.81 -17.43
N THR A 157 5.11 -22.33 -16.20
CA THR A 157 6.04 -22.50 -15.09
C THR A 157 5.75 -23.74 -14.24
N ASP A 158 4.59 -24.38 -14.45
CA ASP A 158 4.04 -25.47 -13.63
C ASP A 158 3.97 -25.13 -12.12
N ASN A 159 3.97 -23.84 -11.79
CA ASN A 159 3.99 -23.37 -10.42
C ASN A 159 2.56 -23.10 -9.96
N HIS A 160 1.86 -24.13 -9.49
CA HIS A 160 0.48 -24.02 -8.96
C HIS A 160 -0.47 -23.18 -9.85
N PRO A 161 -0.73 -23.62 -11.10
CA PRO A 161 -1.49 -22.84 -12.09
C PRO A 161 -2.92 -22.48 -11.67
N GLN A 162 -3.47 -23.12 -10.64
CA GLN A 162 -4.81 -22.85 -10.11
C GLN A 162 -4.91 -21.61 -9.20
N ILE A 163 -3.78 -21.09 -8.69
CA ILE A 163 -3.75 -20.00 -7.72
C ILE A 163 -4.45 -18.71 -8.19
N PRO A 164 -4.27 -18.24 -9.45
CA PRO A 164 -4.95 -17.04 -9.94
C PRO A 164 -6.48 -17.11 -9.86
N ASP A 165 -7.06 -18.26 -10.23
CA ASP A 165 -8.50 -18.49 -10.20
C ASP A 165 -9.02 -18.54 -8.75
N GLN A 166 -8.30 -19.26 -7.88
CA GLN A 166 -8.64 -19.34 -6.44
C GLN A 166 -8.61 -17.96 -5.78
N ALA A 167 -7.58 -17.16 -6.03
CA ALA A 167 -7.47 -15.80 -5.49
C ALA A 167 -8.62 -14.91 -6.01
N THR A 168 -8.99 -15.03 -7.27
CA THR A 168 -10.11 -14.28 -7.87
C THR A 168 -11.44 -14.66 -7.24
N ALA A 169 -11.67 -15.96 -7.00
CA ALA A 169 -12.88 -16.44 -6.32
C ALA A 169 -12.99 -15.86 -4.90
N LEU A 170 -11.91 -15.91 -4.12
CA LEU A 170 -11.90 -15.38 -2.75
C LEU A 170 -12.16 -13.86 -2.71
N LEU A 171 -11.55 -13.06 -3.58
CA LEU A 171 -11.84 -11.62 -3.64
C LEU A 171 -13.29 -11.32 -4.05
N ASN A 172 -13.91 -12.17 -4.87
CA ASN A 172 -15.33 -12.06 -5.19
C ASN A 172 -16.22 -12.36 -3.96
N ASP A 173 -15.84 -13.33 -3.13
CA ASP A 173 -16.53 -13.58 -1.87
C ASP A 173 -16.40 -12.41 -0.91
N PHE A 174 -15.22 -11.77 -0.82
CA PHE A 174 -15.03 -10.57 -0.01
C PHE A 174 -15.95 -9.43 -0.49
N ASN A 175 -16.07 -9.25 -1.80
CA ASN A 175 -16.99 -8.27 -2.38
C ASN A 175 -18.46 -8.58 -2.07
N THR A 176 -18.82 -9.86 -2.08
CA THR A 176 -20.17 -10.33 -1.74
C THR A 176 -20.49 -10.08 -0.26
N ILE A 177 -19.57 -10.40 0.65
CA ILE A 177 -19.70 -10.10 2.09
C ILE A 177 -19.86 -8.59 2.30
N ASN A 178 -19.03 -7.78 1.65
CA ASN A 178 -19.15 -6.31 1.70
C ASN A 178 -20.48 -5.80 1.14
N GLY A 179 -21.02 -6.45 0.10
CA GLY A 179 -22.36 -6.18 -0.42
C GLY A 179 -23.44 -6.44 0.63
N TYR A 180 -23.39 -7.58 1.31
CA TYR A 180 -24.32 -7.90 2.39
C TYR A 180 -24.16 -6.99 3.60
N ARG A 181 -22.93 -6.66 3.99
CA ARG A 181 -22.63 -5.68 5.04
C ARG A 181 -23.35 -4.35 4.78
N ARG A 182 -23.22 -3.80 3.56
CA ARG A 182 -23.89 -2.56 3.17
C ARG A 182 -25.41 -2.70 3.19
N PHE A 183 -25.94 -3.84 2.78
CA PHE A 183 -27.38 -4.13 2.86
C PHE A 183 -27.86 -4.13 4.32
N ILE A 184 -27.17 -4.87 5.20
CA ILE A 184 -27.49 -5.01 6.63
C ILE A 184 -27.49 -3.64 7.31
N MET A 185 -26.46 -2.80 7.07
CA MET A 185 -26.42 -1.44 7.63
C MET A 185 -27.55 -0.53 7.16
N ARG A 186 -28.07 -0.73 5.95
CA ARG A 186 -29.10 0.14 5.36
C ARG A 186 -30.53 -0.30 5.67
N ARG A 187 -30.74 -1.61 5.87
CA ARG A 187 -32.08 -2.21 6.00
C ARG A 187 -32.34 -2.78 7.40
N GLY A 188 -31.31 -3.11 8.15
CA GLY A 188 -31.46 -3.65 9.49
C GLY A 188 -31.75 -2.57 10.53
N GLU A 189 -32.54 -2.92 11.53
CA GLU A 189 -32.79 -2.10 12.72
C GLU A 189 -31.70 -2.37 13.76
N ASP A 190 -30.96 -1.33 14.16
CA ASP A 190 -29.89 -1.37 15.17
C ASP A 190 -28.79 -2.44 14.95
N GLU A 191 -28.38 -2.67 13.71
CA GLU A 191 -27.36 -3.69 13.37
C GLU A 191 -25.90 -3.22 13.55
N ARG A 192 -25.68 -2.09 14.23
CA ARG A 192 -24.33 -1.50 14.40
C ARG A 192 -23.36 -2.45 15.10
N ALA A 193 -23.81 -3.17 16.13
CA ALA A 193 -22.98 -4.11 16.86
C ALA A 193 -22.54 -5.28 15.97
N PHE A 194 -23.46 -5.85 15.19
CA PHE A 194 -23.14 -6.91 14.23
C PHE A 194 -22.14 -6.43 13.18
N VAL A 195 -22.38 -5.25 12.59
CA VAL A 195 -21.50 -4.73 11.54
C VAL A 195 -20.12 -4.35 12.08
N SER A 196 -20.02 -3.86 13.32
CA SER A 196 -18.73 -3.64 13.96
C SER A 196 -17.91 -4.94 14.14
N ILE A 197 -18.57 -6.07 14.42
CA ILE A 197 -17.90 -7.38 14.45
C ILE A 197 -17.48 -7.79 13.04
N LEU A 198 -18.39 -7.69 12.07
CA LEU A 198 -18.08 -8.02 10.68
C LEU A 198 -16.94 -7.17 10.11
N ASP A 199 -16.82 -5.90 10.51
CA ASP A 199 -15.70 -5.03 10.13
C ASP A 199 -14.37 -5.55 10.65
N LYS A 200 -14.34 -6.02 11.90
CA LYS A 200 -13.13 -6.61 12.49
C LYS A 200 -12.76 -7.91 11.77
N ASP A 201 -13.75 -8.74 11.45
CA ASP A 201 -13.55 -9.99 10.71
C ASP A 201 -13.01 -9.72 9.29
N LEU A 202 -13.55 -8.72 8.59
CA LEU A 202 -13.07 -8.30 7.26
C LEU A 202 -11.66 -7.68 7.32
N ALA A 203 -11.35 -6.91 8.37
CA ALA A 203 -10.02 -6.37 8.57
C ALA A 203 -8.99 -7.49 8.82
N ALA A 204 -9.34 -8.49 9.64
CA ALA A 204 -8.50 -9.66 9.87
C ALA A 204 -8.29 -10.47 8.58
N LEU A 205 -9.33 -10.71 7.78
CA LEU A 205 -9.20 -11.35 6.46
C LEU A 205 -8.26 -10.58 5.52
N SER A 206 -8.30 -9.24 5.55
CA SER A 206 -7.40 -8.42 4.74
C SER A 206 -5.93 -8.56 5.16
N ILE A 207 -5.65 -8.85 6.44
CA ILE A 207 -4.31 -9.13 6.94
C ILE A 207 -3.91 -10.56 6.54
N ASP A 208 -4.77 -11.54 6.82
CA ASP A 208 -4.54 -12.96 6.48
C ASP A 208 -4.33 -13.16 4.97
N TRP A 209 -4.91 -12.30 4.11
CA TRP A 209 -4.63 -12.27 2.66
C TRP A 209 -3.12 -12.23 2.33
N HIS A 210 -2.32 -11.58 3.18
CA HIS A 210 -0.87 -11.45 2.99
C HIS A 210 -0.08 -12.67 3.49
N LEU A 211 -0.73 -13.66 4.11
CA LEU A 211 -0.12 -14.98 4.37
C LEU A 211 0.04 -15.80 3.07
N PHE A 212 -0.79 -15.52 2.06
CA PHE A 212 -0.91 -16.29 0.81
C PHE A 212 -1.33 -17.76 1.00
N ASP A 213 -1.89 -18.09 2.18
CA ASP A 213 -2.53 -19.38 2.47
C ASP A 213 -4.00 -19.32 2.05
N LEU A 214 -4.27 -19.57 0.76
CA LEU A 214 -5.61 -19.42 0.19
C LEU A 214 -6.63 -20.40 0.79
N ASP A 215 -6.19 -21.58 1.24
CA ASP A 215 -7.06 -22.56 1.88
C ASP A 215 -7.55 -22.06 3.25
N ARG A 216 -6.62 -21.54 4.07
CA ARG A 216 -6.98 -20.91 5.36
C ARG A 216 -7.89 -19.71 5.18
N ILE A 217 -7.56 -18.82 4.23
CA ILE A 217 -8.38 -17.64 3.94
C ILE A 217 -9.78 -18.07 3.48
N GLY A 218 -9.88 -19.10 2.64
CA GLY A 218 -11.14 -19.66 2.19
C GLY A 218 -12.02 -20.14 3.34
N MET A 219 -11.48 -20.95 4.25
CA MET A 219 -12.23 -21.44 5.42
C MET A 219 -12.77 -20.30 6.30
N GLN A 220 -11.96 -19.26 6.56
CA GLN A 220 -12.40 -18.10 7.33
C GLN A 220 -13.48 -17.30 6.59
N THR A 221 -13.31 -17.13 5.28
CA THR A 221 -14.24 -16.40 4.41
C THR A 221 -15.60 -17.08 4.38
N GLU A 222 -15.63 -18.41 4.25
CA GLU A 222 -16.87 -19.20 4.28
C GLU A 222 -17.63 -19.02 5.61
N LYS A 223 -16.92 -19.03 6.74
CA LYS A 223 -17.51 -18.79 8.07
C LYS A 223 -18.16 -17.41 8.16
N ILE A 224 -17.45 -16.37 7.71
CA ILE A 224 -17.94 -14.99 7.72
C ILE A 224 -19.11 -14.83 6.74
N MET A 225 -19.00 -15.43 5.55
CA MET A 225 -20.06 -15.45 4.55
C MET A 225 -21.35 -16.08 5.09
N LYS A 226 -21.24 -17.22 5.78
CA LYS A 226 -22.39 -17.93 6.35
C LYS A 226 -23.14 -17.04 7.35
N THR A 227 -22.44 -16.51 8.35
CA THR A 227 -23.05 -15.65 9.39
C THR A 227 -23.65 -14.37 8.80
N THR A 228 -22.98 -13.78 7.81
CA THR A 228 -23.48 -12.58 7.11
C THR A 228 -24.73 -12.87 6.28
N LYS A 229 -24.78 -14.02 5.58
CA LYS A 229 -25.97 -14.48 4.83
C LYS A 229 -27.16 -14.76 5.74
N GLU A 230 -26.93 -15.37 6.89
CA GLU A 230 -27.96 -15.63 7.90
C GLU A 230 -28.56 -14.31 8.41
N LYS A 231 -27.71 -13.34 8.78
CA LYS A 231 -28.16 -12.00 9.21
C LYS A 231 -28.96 -11.28 8.12
N ARG A 232 -28.47 -11.28 6.88
CA ARG A 232 -29.21 -10.70 5.75
C ARG A 232 -30.58 -11.35 5.55
N SER A 233 -30.65 -12.67 5.64
CA SER A 233 -31.91 -13.41 5.46
C SER A 233 -32.92 -13.10 6.56
N ALA A 234 -32.45 -12.94 7.81
CA ALA A 234 -33.30 -12.54 8.92
C ALA A 234 -33.95 -11.16 8.70
N ILE A 235 -33.20 -10.19 8.17
CA ILE A 235 -33.73 -8.86 7.83
C ILE A 235 -34.77 -8.96 6.69
N LEU A 236 -34.44 -9.70 5.63
CA LEU A 236 -35.35 -9.86 4.49
C LEU A 236 -36.67 -10.56 4.84
N ASN A 237 -36.68 -11.42 5.85
CA ASN A 237 -37.89 -12.09 6.29
C ASN A 237 -38.76 -11.17 7.16
N LYS A 238 -38.15 -10.31 8.00
CA LYS A 238 -38.89 -9.28 8.74
C LYS A 238 -39.59 -8.26 7.83
N ASP A 239 -38.96 -7.89 6.72
CA ASP A 239 -39.54 -6.95 5.74
C ASP A 239 -40.79 -7.50 5.01
N LYS A 240 -41.09 -8.81 5.16
CA LYS A 240 -42.24 -9.47 4.51
C LYS A 240 -43.45 -9.62 5.44
N ASP A 241 -43.26 -9.42 6.74
CA ASP A 241 -44.30 -9.51 7.78
C ASP A 241 -44.85 -8.11 8.11
#